data_AF-A0A399H734-F1
#
_entry.id   AF-A0A399H734-F1
#
_cell.length_a   1.000
_cell.length_b   1.000
_cell.length_c   1.000
_cell.angle_alpha   90.00
_cell.angle_beta   90.00
_cell.angle_gamma   90.00
#
_symmetry.space_group_name_H-M   'P 1'
#
loop_
_entity.id
_entity.type
_entity.pdbx_description
1 polymer ?
#
loop_
_entity_poly.entity_id
_entity_poly.type
_entity_poly.pdbx_seq_one_letter_code
_entity_poly.pdbx_strand_id
1 'polypeptide(L)' 'MCEDCADFARTVALLADLALYSDRLDCDDAFITTVAPALAASLPEPPPDNGPDYPGGW' A
#
# COMPACT_ATOMS: atom_id res chain seq x y z
N MET A 1 -5.61 -22.93 -3.26
CA MET A 1 -5.46 -21.49 -3.54
C MET A 1 -5.46 -20.82 -2.18
N CYS A 2 -4.41 -20.06 -1.84
CA CYS A 2 -4.36 -19.39 -0.54
C CYS A 2 -5.29 -18.17 -0.60
N GLU A 3 -6.31 -18.12 0.26
CA GLU A 3 -7.29 -17.02 0.29
C GLU A 3 -6.61 -15.69 0.63
N ASP A 4 -5.66 -15.69 1.56
CA ASP A 4 -4.88 -14.50 1.93
C ASP A 4 -4.06 -13.94 0.76
N CYS A 5 -3.57 -14.82 -0.13
CA CYS A 5 -2.86 -14.37 -1.33
C CYS A 5 -3.78 -13.70 -2.35
N ALA A 6 -5.03 -14.16 -2.45
CA ALA A 6 -6.02 -13.56 -3.35
C ALA A 6 -6.47 -12.19 -2.83
N ASP A 7 -6.66 -12.06 -1.53
CA ASP A 7 -7.01 -10.80 -0.89
C ASP A 7 -5.87 -9.78 -0.97
N PHE A 8 -4.63 -10.21 -0.73
CA PHE A 8 -3.45 -9.37 -0.95
C PHE A 8 -3.38 -8.84 -2.39
N ALA A 9 -3.48 -9.73 -3.38
CA ALA A 9 -3.42 -9.34 -4.78
C ALA A 9 -4.56 -8.36 -5.15
N ARG A 10 -5.75 -8.56 -4.59
CA ARG A 10 -6.89 -7.66 -4.78
C ARG A 10 -6.62 -6.28 -4.19
N THR A 11 -6.10 -6.21 -2.96
CA THR A 11 -5.76 -4.94 -2.30
C THR A 11 -4.69 -4.18 -3.08
N VAL A 12 -3.65 -4.88 -3.56
CA VAL A 12 -2.60 -4.27 -4.40
C VAL A 12 -3.15 -3.75 -5.72
N ALA A 13 -4.03 -4.51 -6.39
CA ALA A 13 -4.67 -4.06 -7.63
C ALA A 13 -5.52 -2.79 -7.41
N LEU A 14 -6.30 -2.74 -6.33
CA LEU A 14 -7.08 -1.56 -5.97
C LEU A 14 -6.21 -0.34 -5.64
N LEU A 15 -5.06 -0.54 -4.98
CA LEU A 15 -4.08 0.52 -4.72
C LEU A 15 -3.47 1.04 -6.03
N ALA A 16 -3.15 0.16 -6.97
CA ALA A 16 -2.63 0.53 -8.29
C ALA A 16 -3.66 1.34 -9.10
N ASP A 17 -4.92 0.92 -9.10
CA ASP A 17 -6.00 1.65 -9.76
C ASP A 17 -6.22 3.04 -9.12
N LEU A 18 -6.13 3.13 -7.80
CA LEU A 18 -6.21 4.42 -7.08
C LEU A 18 -5.04 5.34 -7.44
N ALA A 19 -3.83 4.80 -7.59
CA ALA A 19 -2.66 5.56 -8.03
C ALA A 19 -2.85 6.10 -9.46
N LEU A 20 -3.35 5.28 -10.39
CA LEU A 20 -3.68 5.75 -11.75
C LEU A 20 -4.82 6.78 -11.76
N TYR A 21 -5.79 6.66 -10.85
CA TYR A 21 -6.85 7.66 -10.70
C TYR A 21 -6.29 8.99 -10.22
N SER A 22 -5.33 8.99 -9.30
CA SER A 22 -4.70 10.20 -8.75
C SER A 22 -3.91 11.02 -9.77
N ASP A 23 -3.50 10.42 -10.88
CA ASP A 23 -2.79 11.11 -11.97
C ASP A 23 -3.74 11.85 -12.93
N ARG A 24 -5.06 11.72 -12.76
CA ARG A 24 -6.05 12.39 -13.62
C ARG A 24 -6.23 13.86 -13.21
N LEU A 25 -6.36 14.74 -14.21
CA LEU A 25 -6.45 16.20 -14.04
C LEU A 25 -7.59 16.66 -13.11
N ASP A 26 -8.70 15.92 -13.06
CA ASP A 26 -9.89 16.22 -12.26
C ASP A 26 -10.18 15.12 -11.22
N CYS A 27 -9.14 14.49 -10.67
CA CYS A 27 -9.32 13.49 -9.63
C CYS A 27 -9.86 14.10 -8.33
N ASP A 28 -10.65 13.33 -7.59
CA ASP A 28 -11.18 13.73 -6.29
C ASP A 28 -10.13 13.48 -5.21
N ASP A 29 -9.43 14.55 -4.83
CA ASP A 29 -8.40 14.52 -3.78
C ASP A 29 -8.97 14.06 -2.42
N ALA A 30 -10.21 14.41 -2.09
CA ALA A 30 -10.84 14.03 -0.83
C ALA A 30 -11.12 12.52 -0.80
N PHE A 31 -11.53 11.95 -1.94
CA PHE A 31 -11.65 10.51 -2.10
C PHE A 31 -10.31 9.81 -1.92
N ILE A 32 -9.25 10.25 -2.61
CA ILE A 32 -7.91 9.63 -2.54
C ILE A 32 -7.37 9.65 -1.11
N THR A 33 -7.42 10.82 -0.47
CA THR A 33 -6.93 11.01 0.91
C THR A 33 -7.68 10.19 1.95
N THR A 34 -8.96 9.88 1.68
CA THR A 34 -9.78 9.04 2.56
C THR A 34 -9.54 7.54 2.31
N VAL A 35 -9.50 7.12 1.04
CA VAL A 35 -9.49 5.70 0.69
C VAL A 35 -8.09 5.10 0.72
N ALA A 36 -7.06 5.83 0.31
CA ALA A 36 -5.68 5.34 0.27
C ALA A 36 -5.21 4.73 1.61
N PRO A 37 -5.35 5.40 2.77
CA PRO A 37 -4.91 4.82 4.04
C PRO A 37 -5.74 3.60 4.47
N ALA A 38 -7.05 3.59 4.20
CA ALA A 38 -7.92 2.46 4.53
C ALA A 38 -7.54 1.21 3.71
N LEU A 39 -7.21 1.41 2.44
CA LEU A 39 -6.77 0.33 1.55
C LEU A 39 -5.37 -0.18 1.94
N ALA A 40 -4.44 0.74 2.24
CA ALA A 40 -3.10 0.39 2.69
C ALA A 40 -3.09 -0.38 4.01
N ALA A 41 -4.00 -0.06 4.94
CA ALA A 41 -4.15 -0.79 6.20
C ALA A 41 -4.64 -2.25 6.03
N SER A 42 -5.15 -2.61 4.84
CA SER A 42 -5.53 -3.99 4.53
C SER A 42 -4.36 -4.83 4.01
N LEU A 43 -3.20 -4.22 3.78
CA LEU A 43 -1.98 -4.96 3.45
C LEU A 43 -1.43 -5.65 4.70
N PRO A 44 -0.81 -6.84 4.55
CA PRO A 44 -0.11 -7.48 5.64
C PRO A 44 1.01 -6.56 6.14
N GLU A 45 1.21 -6.54 7.46
CA GLU A 45 2.27 -5.78 8.10
C GLU A 45 3.61 -6.11 7.44
N PRO A 46 4.42 -5.12 7.04
CA PRO A 46 5.77 -5.38 6.57
C PRO A 46 6.53 -6.22 7.61
N PRO A 47 7.39 -7.15 7.18
CA PRO A 47 8.27 -7.81 8.13
C PRO A 47 9.05 -6.74 8.91
N PRO A 48 9.28 -6.94 10.22
CA PRO A 48 10.07 -6.00 11.00
C PRO A 48 11.38 -5.75 10.29
N ASP A 49 11.74 -4.47 10.17
CA ASP A 49 12.96 -4.02 9.53
C ASP A 49 14.15 -4.52 10.35
N ASN A 50 14.57 -5.77 10.12
CA ASN A 50 15.87 -6.27 10.51
C ASN A 50 16.90 -5.71 9.52
N GLY A 51 16.87 -4.38 9.33
CA GLY A 51 17.87 -3.66 8.56
C GLY A 51 19.26 -4.15 9.00
N PRO A 52 20.23 -4.24 8.08
CA PRO A 52 21.55 -4.73 8.42
C PRO A 52 22.03 -3.93 9.63
N ASP A 53 22.34 -4.63 10.73
CA ASP A 53 23.03 -4.07 11.89
C ASP A 53 24.38 -3.58 11.37
N TYR A 54 24.43 -2.34 10.89
CA TYR A 54 25.63 -1.75 10.33
C TYR A 54 26.51 -1.40 11.52
N PRO A 55 27.66 -2.08 11.72
CA PRO A 55 28.56 -1.76 12.81
C PRO A 55 29.33 -0.50 12.41
N GLY A 56 28.71 0.65 12.63
CA GLY A 56 29.20 1.93 12.15
C GLY A 56 28.51 3.11 12.80
N GLY A 57 28.33 3.05 14.12
CA GLY A 57 28.15 4.26 14.91
C GLY A 57 29.41 5.12 14.79
N TRP A 58 29.25 6.33 14.26
CA TRP A 58 30.21 7.42 14.43
C TRP A 58 29.80 8.25 15.63
#